data_AF-A0A7W3VJD7-F1
#
_entry.id   AF-A0A7W3VJD7-F1
#
_cell.length_a   1.000
_cell.length_b   1.000
_cell.length_c   1.000
_cell.angle_alpha   90.00
_cell.angle_beta   90.00
_cell.angle_gamma   90.00
#
_symmetry.space_group_name_H-M   'P 1'
#
loop_
_entity.id
_entity.type
_entity.pdbx_description
1 polymer ?
#
loop_
_entity_poly.entity_id
_entity_poly.type
_entity_poly.pdbx_seq_one_letter_code
_entity_poly.pdbx_strand_id
1 'polypeptide(L)'
;MSDASASNRVPAVVLFDQEDLWDFTIENLTNNAIQYKAIDFCIPIYRTGAYNVNDDNSNPLDFSSDHQGTELIKRCEGFLFDGAHWILFFEIKTKLNQGWLTDARRKFEETILSFKEHHPDLKHQIINPIISNKAVYKVPQNEMIQSRILKDKTGVSLQITTRFSIE
;
A
#
# COMPACT_ATOMS: atom_id res chain seq x y z
N MET A 1 1.66 -11.14 8.85
CA MET A 1 1.74 -11.31 7.38
C MET A 1 3.18 -11.34 6.94
N SER A 2 3.53 -12.10 5.90
CA SER A 2 4.87 -12.10 5.30
C SER A 2 4.82 -11.89 3.79
N ASP A 3 5.81 -11.16 3.28
CA ASP A 3 6.09 -10.95 1.85
C ASP A 3 7.50 -11.48 1.48
N ALA A 4 7.94 -12.56 2.15
CA ALA A 4 9.25 -13.15 1.91
C ALA A 4 9.43 -13.72 0.48
N SER A 5 8.34 -13.89 -0.26
CA SER A 5 8.33 -14.39 -1.65
C SER A 5 8.07 -13.30 -2.70
N ALA A 6 8.22 -12.02 -2.34
CA ALA A 6 8.06 -10.88 -3.25
C ALA A 6 8.88 -11.02 -4.55
N SER A 7 10.10 -11.57 -4.45
CA SER A 7 10.98 -11.82 -5.60
C SER A 7 10.39 -12.82 -6.60
N ASN A 8 9.54 -13.73 -6.12
CA ASN A 8 8.82 -14.71 -6.92
C ASN A 8 7.40 -14.23 -7.31
N ARG A 9 7.06 -12.98 -6.99
CA ARG A 9 5.75 -12.37 -7.28
C ARG A 9 4.58 -13.16 -6.66
N VAL A 10 4.82 -13.78 -5.52
CA VAL A 10 3.78 -14.47 -4.75
C VAL A 10 3.15 -13.45 -3.80
N PRO A 11 1.81 -13.38 -3.72
CA PRO A 11 1.14 -12.44 -2.81
C PRO A 11 1.56 -12.63 -1.36
N ALA A 12 1.50 -11.56 -0.58
CA ALA A 12 1.68 -11.64 0.86
C ALA A 12 0.66 -12.60 1.50
N VAL A 13 1.11 -13.41 2.45
CA VAL A 13 0.29 -14.43 3.13
C VAL A 13 0.29 -14.23 4.65
N VAL A 14 -0.74 -14.75 5.31
CA VAL A 14 -0.78 -14.86 6.78
C VAL A 14 -0.15 -16.20 7.18
N LEU A 15 0.91 -16.15 7.99
CA LEU A 15 1.61 -17.34 8.48
C LEU A 15 1.20 -17.61 9.94
N PHE A 16 0.06 -18.28 10.16
CA PHE A 16 -0.54 -18.42 11.50
C PHE A 16 0.40 -19.01 12.57
N ASP A 17 1.29 -19.93 12.18
CA ASP A 17 2.16 -20.67 13.12
C ASP A 17 3.62 -20.18 13.13
N GLN A 18 3.92 -19.05 12.46
CA GLN A 18 5.29 -18.55 12.27
C GLN A 18 5.35 -17.02 12.46
N GLU A 19 4.95 -16.55 13.64
CA GLU A 19 4.90 -15.11 13.97
C GLU A 19 6.25 -14.41 13.86
N ASP A 20 7.34 -15.11 14.16
CA ASP A 20 8.71 -14.62 14.05
C ASP A 20 9.07 -14.21 12.62
N LEU A 21 8.42 -14.83 11.62
CA LEU A 21 8.58 -14.54 10.20
C LEU A 21 7.65 -13.43 9.70
N TRP A 22 6.80 -12.84 10.55
CA TRP A 22 5.89 -11.78 10.09
C TRP A 22 6.64 -10.49 9.80
N ASP A 23 6.42 -9.97 8.60
CA ASP A 23 6.92 -8.68 8.13
C ASP A 23 5.98 -7.53 8.51
N PHE A 24 4.70 -7.80 8.78
CA PHE A 24 3.72 -6.83 9.27
C PHE A 24 2.70 -7.50 10.20
N THR A 25 2.39 -6.83 11.31
CA THR A 25 1.45 -7.33 12.34
C THR A 25 0.23 -6.42 12.42
N ILE A 26 -0.95 -7.01 12.40
CA ILE A 26 -2.22 -6.33 12.64
C ILE A 26 -2.81 -6.95 13.90
N GLU A 27 -3.00 -6.13 14.93
CA GLU A 27 -3.58 -6.54 16.21
C GLU A 27 -5.02 -6.02 16.29
N ASN A 28 -6.00 -6.92 16.38
CA ASN A 28 -7.39 -6.55 16.57
C ASN A 28 -7.75 -6.58 18.05
N LEU A 29 -7.61 -5.45 18.74
CA LEU A 29 -7.79 -5.37 20.19
C LEU A 29 -9.27 -5.41 20.58
N THR A 30 -10.17 -5.04 19.66
CA THR A 30 -11.60 -4.88 19.91
C THR A 30 -12.45 -6.04 19.41
N ASN A 31 -11.86 -7.04 18.74
CA ASN A 31 -12.57 -8.13 18.07
C ASN A 31 -13.62 -7.66 17.05
N ASN A 32 -13.42 -6.47 16.48
CA ASN A 32 -14.28 -5.95 15.42
C ASN A 32 -14.12 -6.78 14.15
N ALA A 33 -15.20 -6.95 13.37
CA ALA A 33 -15.13 -7.66 12.10
C ALA A 33 -14.38 -6.82 11.07
N ILE A 34 -13.10 -7.14 10.84
CA ILE A 34 -12.26 -6.48 9.83
C ILE A 34 -12.21 -7.30 8.55
N GLN A 35 -12.36 -6.60 7.43
CA GLN A 35 -12.24 -7.20 6.11
C GLN A 35 -10.86 -6.90 5.54
N TYR A 36 -10.20 -7.93 5.02
CA TYR A 36 -8.92 -7.82 4.30
C TYR A 36 -9.15 -8.06 2.81
N LYS A 37 -8.53 -7.22 1.98
CA LYS A 37 -8.48 -7.40 0.55
C LYS A 37 -7.05 -7.22 0.04
N ALA A 38 -6.47 -8.31 -0.44
CA ALA A 38 -5.21 -8.28 -1.17
C ALA A 38 -5.41 -7.55 -2.51
N ILE A 39 -4.65 -6.48 -2.74
CA ILE A 39 -4.69 -5.77 -4.03
C ILE A 39 -3.75 -6.46 -5.03
N ASP A 40 -2.68 -7.11 -4.56
CA ASP A 40 -1.63 -7.66 -5.42
C ASP A 40 -2.02 -8.94 -6.20
N PHE A 41 -3.30 -9.37 -6.17
CA PHE A 41 -3.76 -10.36 -7.14
C PHE A 41 -5.27 -10.46 -7.40
N CYS A 42 -6.16 -9.79 -6.66
CA CYS A 42 -7.60 -10.11 -6.77
C CYS A 42 -8.57 -8.92 -6.74
N ILE A 43 -8.11 -7.69 -7.05
CA ILE A 43 -9.02 -6.57 -7.26
C ILE A 43 -8.81 -5.96 -8.65
N PRO A 44 -9.85 -5.97 -9.50
CA PRO A 44 -9.91 -5.08 -10.64
C PRO A 44 -9.96 -3.64 -10.11
N ILE A 45 -8.83 -2.94 -10.14
CA ILE A 45 -8.79 -1.48 -10.04
C ILE A 45 -8.88 -1.00 -11.48
N TYR A 46 -10.00 -0.35 -11.80
CA TYR A 46 -10.29 0.15 -13.14
C TYR A 46 -9.51 1.44 -13.37
N ARG A 47 -8.99 1.62 -14.59
CA ARG A 47 -8.13 2.75 -14.96
C ARG A 47 -8.80 3.78 -15.83
N THR A 48 -10.09 3.94 -15.64
CA THR A 48 -10.78 5.04 -16.30
C THR A 48 -10.65 6.25 -15.40
N GLY A 49 -9.43 6.80 -15.32
CA GLY A 49 -9.12 7.86 -14.37
C GLY A 49 -8.44 9.11 -14.91
N ALA A 50 -8.93 10.27 -14.49
CA ALA A 50 -8.48 11.58 -14.99
C ALA A 50 -7.26 12.17 -14.23
N TYR A 51 -6.62 11.40 -13.36
CA TYR A 51 -5.55 11.88 -12.46
C TYR A 51 -4.15 11.64 -13.02
N ASN A 52 -3.24 12.59 -12.78
CA ASN A 52 -1.87 12.56 -13.30
C ASN A 52 -0.90 11.99 -12.25
N VAL A 53 -0.34 10.81 -12.52
CA VAL A 53 0.68 10.14 -11.70
C VAL A 53 2.12 10.36 -12.17
N ASN A 54 2.34 11.22 -13.17
CA ASN A 54 3.68 11.53 -13.66
C ASN A 54 4.37 12.52 -12.71
N ASP A 55 5.18 12.02 -11.78
CA ASP A 55 6.14 12.84 -11.03
C ASP A 55 7.57 12.29 -11.05
N ASP A 56 8.54 13.19 -10.88
CA ASP A 56 9.95 12.85 -10.65
C ASP A 56 10.56 11.90 -11.71
N ASN A 57 10.40 12.19 -12.99
CA ASN A 57 10.88 11.38 -14.13
C ASN A 57 10.38 9.91 -14.12
N SER A 58 9.26 9.61 -13.46
CA SER A 58 8.64 8.29 -13.53
C SER A 58 8.17 7.96 -14.94
N ASN A 59 8.44 6.74 -15.41
CA ASN A 59 7.83 6.25 -16.63
C ASN A 59 6.36 5.90 -16.35
N PRO A 60 5.38 6.51 -17.04
CA PRO A 60 3.95 6.17 -16.88
C PRO A 60 3.68 4.66 -17.04
N LEU A 61 4.54 3.94 -17.75
CA LEU A 61 4.43 2.50 -18.00
C LEU A 61 4.71 1.63 -16.76
N ASP A 62 5.49 2.11 -15.78
CA ASP A 62 5.91 1.34 -14.59
C ASP A 62 4.76 1.06 -13.59
N PHE A 63 3.67 1.80 -13.74
CA PHE A 63 2.53 1.80 -12.83
C PHE A 63 1.21 1.56 -13.58
N SER A 64 1.28 1.14 -14.86
CA SER A 64 0.16 1.17 -15.79
C SER A 64 -0.53 -0.15 -16.14
N SER A 65 -1.84 -0.29 -15.84
CA SER A 65 -2.71 -1.38 -16.37
C SER A 65 -3.33 -1.01 -17.73
N ASP A 66 -3.06 0.19 -18.24
CA ASP A 66 -3.35 0.55 -19.62
C ASP A 66 -2.23 0.13 -20.57
N HIS A 67 -1.23 -0.60 -20.05
CA HIS A 67 -0.36 -1.35 -20.93
C HIS A 67 -1.23 -2.34 -21.71
N GLN A 68 -1.32 -2.14 -23.03
CA GLN A 68 -1.66 -3.20 -23.99
C GLN A 68 -0.54 -4.26 -24.08
N GLY A 69 0.22 -4.46 -22.99
CA GLY A 69 1.34 -5.38 -22.87
C GLY A 69 1.06 -6.39 -21.75
N THR A 70 1.91 -7.41 -21.65
CA THR A 70 1.77 -8.51 -20.67
C THR A 70 2.44 -8.23 -19.33
N GLU A 71 2.85 -6.99 -19.05
CA GLU A 71 3.67 -6.66 -17.89
C GLU A 71 2.83 -6.35 -16.64
N LEU A 72 3.34 -6.76 -15.48
CA LEU A 72 2.67 -6.61 -14.19
C LEU A 72 2.70 -5.16 -13.70
N ILE A 73 1.54 -4.64 -13.35
CA ILE A 73 1.37 -3.34 -12.71
C ILE A 73 1.78 -3.42 -11.24
N LYS A 74 2.56 -2.46 -10.77
CA LYS A 74 2.88 -2.31 -9.35
C LYS A 74 1.74 -1.64 -8.59
N ARG A 75 1.11 -2.35 -7.66
CA ARG A 75 0.07 -1.83 -6.75
C ARG A 75 0.53 -1.99 -5.30
N CYS A 76 -0.15 -1.37 -4.33
CA CYS A 76 0.16 -1.68 -2.94
C CYS A 76 -0.33 -3.07 -2.57
N GLU A 77 0.30 -3.73 -1.60
CA GLU A 77 0.02 -5.14 -1.25
C GLU A 77 -1.47 -5.40 -0.93
N GLY A 78 -2.14 -4.45 -0.24
CA GLY A 78 -3.55 -4.60 0.06
C GLY A 78 -4.14 -3.44 0.84
N PHE A 79 -5.40 -3.63 1.23
CA PHE A 79 -6.04 -2.77 2.22
C PHE A 79 -6.89 -3.58 3.20
N LEU A 80 -7.04 -3.01 4.38
CA LEU A 80 -7.98 -3.42 5.41
C LEU A 80 -9.08 -2.39 5.46
N PHE A 81 -10.28 -2.82 5.81
CA PHE A 81 -11.36 -1.88 6.07
C PHE A 81 -12.32 -2.41 7.13
N ASP A 82 -12.85 -1.46 7.88
CA ASP A 82 -14.02 -1.64 8.73
C ASP A 82 -15.21 -1.00 8.01
N GLY A 83 -16.27 -1.77 7.76
CA GLY A 83 -17.32 -1.58 6.74
C GLY A 83 -18.05 -0.23 6.69
N ALA A 84 -17.77 0.71 7.60
CA ALA A 84 -18.19 2.10 7.50
C ALA A 84 -17.22 3.14 8.08
N HIS A 85 -16.10 2.74 8.69
CA HIS A 85 -15.31 3.64 9.54
C HIS A 85 -14.00 4.07 8.91
N TRP A 86 -13.20 3.12 8.46
CA TRP A 86 -11.89 3.43 7.92
C TRP A 86 -11.43 2.42 6.87
N ILE A 87 -10.52 2.88 6.02
CA ILE A 87 -9.85 2.12 4.99
C ILE A 87 -8.35 2.37 5.14
N LEU A 88 -7.60 1.31 5.41
CA LEU A 88 -6.15 1.33 5.58
C LEU A 88 -5.48 0.60 4.42
N PHE A 89 -4.81 1.34 3.54
CA PHE A 89 -3.91 0.74 2.56
C PHE A 89 -2.56 0.43 3.22
N PHE A 90 -1.95 -0.69 2.84
CA PHE A 90 -0.63 -1.04 3.33
C PHE A 90 0.26 -1.65 2.26
N GLU A 91 1.57 -1.51 2.47
CA GLU A 91 2.63 -2.04 1.65
C GLU A 91 3.63 -2.75 2.57
N ILE A 92 3.98 -3.99 2.24
CA ILE A 92 5.01 -4.75 2.94
C ILE A 92 6.28 -4.72 2.09
N LYS A 93 7.42 -4.40 2.70
CA LYS A 93 8.73 -4.41 2.06
C LYS A 93 9.67 -5.29 2.89
N THR A 94 10.49 -6.05 2.19
CA THR A 94 11.57 -6.86 2.77
C THR A 94 12.95 -6.38 2.29
N LYS A 95 13.02 -5.19 1.68
CA LYS A 95 14.19 -4.70 0.95
C LYS A 95 15.09 -3.79 1.80
N LEU A 96 16.40 -4.02 1.67
CA LEU A 96 17.48 -3.20 2.22
C LEU A 96 18.01 -2.13 1.23
N ASN A 97 17.58 -2.16 -0.03
CA ASN A 97 18.13 -1.32 -1.09
C ASN A 97 17.55 0.11 -1.10
N GLN A 98 18.24 1.06 -1.73
CA GLN A 98 17.73 2.43 -1.88
C GLN A 98 16.48 2.48 -2.78
N GLY A 99 15.58 3.42 -2.50
CA GLY A 99 14.40 3.69 -3.33
C GLY A 99 13.11 2.95 -2.95
N TRP A 100 13.14 2.03 -1.98
CA TRP A 100 11.94 1.29 -1.55
C TRP A 100 10.79 2.20 -1.09
N LEU A 101 11.12 3.31 -0.42
CA LEU A 101 10.13 4.26 0.08
C LEU A 101 9.46 5.02 -1.06
N THR A 102 10.22 5.43 -2.07
CA THR A 102 9.68 6.09 -3.27
C THR A 102 8.77 5.15 -4.05
N ASP A 103 9.17 3.88 -4.21
CA ASP A 103 8.36 2.84 -4.87
C ASP A 103 7.04 2.58 -4.11
N ALA A 104 7.10 2.44 -2.78
CA ALA A 104 5.91 2.28 -1.94
C ALA A 104 4.97 3.50 -2.01
N ARG A 105 5.54 4.72 -1.94
CA ARG A 105 4.77 5.96 -2.06
C ARG A 105 4.01 6.03 -3.39
N ARG A 106 4.66 5.70 -4.51
CA ARG A 106 4.04 5.71 -5.84
C ARG A 106 2.91 4.68 -5.94
N LYS A 107 3.12 3.47 -5.40
CA LYS A 107 2.06 2.43 -5.31
C LYS A 107 0.82 2.93 -4.56
N PHE A 108 1.01 3.64 -3.44
CA PHE A 108 -0.14 4.22 -2.71
C PHE A 108 -0.82 5.35 -3.45
N GLU A 109 -0.05 6.24 -4.06
CA GLU A 109 -0.60 7.36 -4.83
C GLU A 109 -1.58 6.86 -5.90
N GLU A 110 -1.15 5.94 -6.75
CA GLU A 110 -1.98 5.33 -7.80
C GLU A 110 -3.22 4.64 -7.19
N THR A 111 -3.01 3.81 -6.18
CA THR A 111 -4.09 3.01 -5.58
C THR A 111 -5.15 3.89 -4.93
N ILE A 112 -4.73 4.89 -4.14
CA ILE A 112 -5.65 5.77 -3.41
C ILE A 112 -6.40 6.69 -4.37
N LEU A 113 -5.72 7.27 -5.36
CA LEU A 113 -6.39 8.13 -6.36
C LEU A 113 -7.44 7.34 -7.14
N SER A 114 -7.09 6.14 -7.60
CA SER A 114 -8.05 5.26 -8.28
C SER A 114 -9.22 4.88 -7.38
N PHE A 115 -8.95 4.52 -6.13
CA PHE A 115 -10.00 4.18 -5.18
C PHE A 115 -10.96 5.35 -4.97
N LYS A 116 -10.46 6.58 -4.81
CA LYS A 116 -11.28 7.78 -4.62
C LYS A 116 -12.17 8.11 -5.80
N GLU A 117 -11.71 7.82 -7.01
CA GLU A 117 -12.50 8.05 -8.21
C GLU A 117 -13.65 7.04 -8.35
N HIS A 118 -13.39 5.76 -8.07
CA HIS A 118 -14.39 4.69 -8.21
C HIS A 118 -15.29 4.55 -6.98
N HIS A 119 -14.86 5.05 -5.83
CA HIS A 119 -15.58 5.03 -4.54
C HIS A 119 -15.58 6.41 -3.87
N PRO A 120 -16.14 7.45 -4.51
CA PRO A 120 -16.04 8.85 -4.04
C PRO A 120 -16.74 9.10 -2.71
N ASP A 121 -17.73 8.28 -2.35
CA ASP A 121 -18.44 8.27 -1.07
C ASP A 121 -17.57 7.76 0.09
N LEU A 122 -16.59 6.89 -0.21
CA LEU A 122 -15.71 6.29 0.79
C LEU A 122 -14.38 7.05 0.98
N LYS A 123 -14.11 8.09 0.19
CA LYS A 123 -12.82 8.81 0.18
C LYS A 123 -12.39 9.38 1.54
N HIS A 124 -13.35 9.69 2.41
CA HIS A 124 -13.13 10.28 3.73
C HIS A 124 -12.79 9.24 4.80
N GLN A 125 -13.03 7.96 4.53
CA GLN A 125 -12.69 6.86 5.42
C GLN A 125 -11.21 6.45 5.27
N ILE A 126 -10.52 6.94 4.25
CA ILE A 126 -9.11 6.59 4.04
C ILE A 126 -8.25 7.22 5.13
N ILE A 127 -7.60 6.37 5.93
CA ILE A 127 -6.62 6.79 6.93
C ILE A 127 -5.20 6.73 6.34
N ASN A 128 -4.21 7.18 7.12
CA ASN A 128 -2.81 7.20 6.68
C ASN A 128 -2.35 5.78 6.27
N PRO A 129 -1.90 5.59 5.02
CA PRO A 129 -1.41 4.30 4.57
C PRO A 129 -0.11 3.90 5.27
N ILE A 130 0.06 2.60 5.49
CA ILE A 130 1.19 2.06 6.26
C ILE A 130 2.18 1.33 5.37
N ILE A 131 3.45 1.69 5.47
CA ILE A 131 4.55 0.87 4.95
C ILE A 131 5.19 0.13 6.09
N SER A 132 5.21 -1.20 5.98
CA SER A 132 6.03 -2.04 6.83
C SER A 132 7.32 -2.39 6.12
N ASN A 133 8.46 -2.11 6.75
CA ASN A 133 9.75 -2.65 6.32
C ASN A 133 10.52 -3.20 7.51
N LYS A 134 10.32 -4.47 7.84
CA LYS A 134 10.98 -5.12 9.00
C LYS A 134 12.50 -5.19 8.83
N ALA A 135 13.00 -5.23 7.61
CA ALA A 135 14.44 -5.26 7.33
C ALA A 135 15.15 -3.92 7.62
N VAL A 136 14.41 -2.80 7.62
CA VAL A 136 14.95 -1.46 7.88
C VAL A 136 14.03 -0.73 8.86
N TYR A 137 14.28 -0.88 10.17
CA TYR A 137 13.52 -0.20 11.22
C TYR A 137 13.77 1.32 11.29
N LYS A 138 14.78 1.83 10.58
CA LYS A 138 15.14 3.25 10.59
C LYS A 138 14.36 4.02 9.52
N VAL A 139 13.72 5.10 9.94
CA VAL A 139 13.03 6.05 9.06
C VAL A 139 14.01 6.56 7.98
N PRO A 140 13.70 6.40 6.68
CA PRO A 140 14.54 6.92 5.60
C PRO A 140 14.68 8.45 5.66
N GLN A 141 15.85 8.98 5.27
CA GLN A 141 16.10 10.43 5.27
C GLN A 141 15.10 11.23 4.40
N ASN A 142 14.51 10.60 3.38
CA ASN A 142 13.54 11.22 2.49
C ASN A 142 12.08 10.99 2.93
N GLU A 143 11.81 10.46 4.14
CA GLU A 143 10.45 10.18 4.61
C GLU A 143 9.56 11.41 4.58
N MET A 144 10.00 12.53 5.17
CA MET A 144 9.23 13.76 5.18
C MET A 144 8.87 14.25 3.76
N ILE A 145 9.79 14.08 2.81
CA ILE A 145 9.58 14.48 1.41
C ILE A 145 8.53 13.58 0.76
N GLN A 146 8.67 12.26 0.90
CA GLN A 146 7.73 11.30 0.30
C GLN A 146 6.34 11.39 0.94
N SER A 147 6.27 11.59 2.26
CA SER A 147 5.02 11.77 3.00
C SER A 147 4.30 13.05 2.60
N ARG A 148 5.05 14.14 2.36
CA ARG A 148 4.50 15.39 1.82
C ARG A 148 3.94 15.22 0.40
N ILE A 149 4.71 14.61 -0.51
CA ILE A 149 4.26 14.36 -1.88
C ILE A 149 2.94 13.57 -1.89
N LEU A 150 2.87 12.50 -1.08
CA LEU A 150 1.65 11.71 -0.99
C LEU A 150 0.48 12.52 -0.44
N LYS A 151 0.71 13.31 0.61
CA LYS A 151 -0.34 14.15 1.22
C LYS A 151 -0.87 15.21 0.27
N ASP A 152 0.01 15.87 -0.49
CA ASP A 152 -0.38 16.91 -1.42
C ASP A 152 -1.28 16.36 -2.55
N LYS A 153 -1.06 15.10 -2.95
CA LYS A 153 -1.85 14.43 -4.01
C LYS A 153 -3.09 13.73 -3.51
N THR A 154 -3.00 13.04 -2.37
CA THR A 154 -4.03 12.12 -1.90
C THR A 154 -4.74 12.61 -0.64
N GLY A 155 -4.23 13.63 0.04
CA GLY A 155 -4.76 14.13 1.31
C GLY A 155 -4.39 13.31 2.55
N VAL A 156 -3.65 12.21 2.40
CA VAL A 156 -3.19 11.35 3.52
C VAL A 156 -1.66 11.23 3.54
N SER A 157 -1.10 11.08 4.73
CA SER A 157 0.36 10.98 4.94
C SER A 157 0.81 9.53 5.07
N LEU A 158 2.06 9.27 4.71
CA LEU A 158 2.68 7.96 4.93
C LEU A 158 2.90 7.73 6.43
N GLN A 159 2.72 6.49 6.87
CA GLN A 159 3.17 6.00 8.16
C GLN A 159 4.11 4.81 7.96
N ILE A 160 5.26 4.83 8.62
CA ILE A 160 6.21 3.70 8.60
C ILE A 160 6.12 2.98 9.94
N THR A 161 5.60 1.75 9.93
CA THR A 161 5.46 0.91 11.13
C THR A 161 5.35 -0.56 10.73
N THR A 162 5.85 -1.44 11.60
CA THR A 162 5.71 -2.89 11.46
C THR A 162 4.48 -3.46 12.17
N ARG A 163 3.74 -2.59 12.88
CA ARG A 163 2.54 -2.95 13.63
C ARG A 163 1.44 -1.92 13.46
N PHE A 164 0.22 -2.40 13.31
CA PHE A 164 -1.01 -1.61 13.37
C PHE A 164 -1.98 -2.26 14.35
N SER A 165 -2.56 -1.46 15.24
CA SER A 165 -3.58 -1.92 16.17
C SER A 165 -4.92 -1.34 15.75
N ILE A 166 -5.91 -2.20 15.61
CA ILE A 166 -7.31 -1.82 15.42
C ILE A 166 -7.88 -1.56 16.81
N GLU A 167 -8.31 -0.33 17.00
CA GLU A 167 -9.04 0.16 18.18
C GLU A 167 -10.54 0.23 17.94
#